data_AF-A0A4Y4KJI7-F1
#
_entry.id   AF-A0A4Y4KJI7-F1
#
_cell.length_a   1.000
_cell.length_b   1.000
_cell.length_c   1.000
_cell.angle_alpha   90.00
_cell.angle_beta   90.00
_cell.angle_gamma   90.00
#
_symmetry.space_group_name_H-M   'P 1'
#
loop_
_entity.id
_entity.type
_entity.pdbx_description
1 polymer ?
#
loop_
_entity_poly.entity_id
_entity_poly.type
_entity_poly.pdbx_seq_one_letter_code
_entity_poly.pdbx_strand_id
1 'polypeptide(L)' 'MANVDFTVGDALGTAEFPPCNDTPNDNHHTEGPEPTTAYAVDGLDPRIAIAVRYTSEQVMLLAVQAGGSLPPEVEDLTRH' A
#
# COMPACT_ATOMS: atom_id res chain seq x y z
N MET A 1 -1.59 -18.73 0.49
CA MET A 1 -1.96 -17.38 0.93
C MET A 1 -2.42 -17.52 2.38
N ALA A 2 -1.78 -16.81 3.31
CA ALA A 2 -2.20 -16.82 4.70
C ALA A 2 -3.21 -15.68 4.86
N ASN A 3 -4.46 -16.03 5.14
CA ASN A 3 -5.50 -15.06 5.46
C ASN A 3 -5.26 -14.69 6.92
N VAL A 4 -4.66 -13.53 7.16
CA VAL A 4 -4.40 -13.06 8.52
C VAL A 4 -5.61 -12.23 8.93
N ASP A 5 -6.26 -12.60 10.03
CA ASP A 5 -7.33 -11.79 10.60
C ASP A 5 -6.70 -10.57 11.29
N PHE A 6 -7.11 -9.37 10.88
CA PHE A 6 -6.68 -8.11 11.50
C PHE A 6 -7.87 -7.16 11.62
N THR A 7 -7.82 -6.28 12.62
CA THR A 7 -8.84 -5.24 12.81
C THR A 7 -8.33 -3.93 12.23
N VAL A 8 -9.18 -3.28 11.43
CA VAL A 8 -8.90 -1.96 10.87
C VAL A 8 -9.18 -0.91 11.94
N GLY A 9 -8.17 -0.11 12.26
CA GLY A 9 -8.22 0.99 13.21
C GLY A 9 -8.51 2.33 12.53
N ASP A 10 -7.98 3.40 13.11
CA ASP A 10 -8.20 4.78 12.64
C ASP A 10 -7.71 5.02 11.21
N ALA A 11 -8.42 5.89 10.47
CA ALA A 11 -7.98 6.35 9.16
C ALA A 11 -6.72 7.22 9.30
N LEU A 12 -5.65 6.83 8.62
CA LEU A 12 -4.35 7.51 8.63
C LEU A 12 -4.27 8.61 7.56
N GLY A 13 -5.04 8.48 6.47
CA GLY A 13 -5.10 9.47 5.41
C GLY A 13 -5.33 8.87 4.02
N THR A 14 -5.11 9.69 3.00
CA THR A 14 -5.22 9.28 1.59
C THR A 14 -3.96 8.53 1.16
N ALA A 15 -4.13 7.41 0.49
CA ALA A 15 -3.09 6.69 -0.25
C ALA A 15 -3.48 6.64 -1.73
N GLU A 16 -2.52 6.37 -2.59
CA GLU A 16 -2.75 6.28 -4.04
C GLU A 16 -2.23 4.94 -4.54
N PHE A 17 -3.05 4.24 -5.33
CA PHE A 17 -2.58 3.08 -6.08
C PHE A 17 -2.02 3.53 -7.42
N PRO A 18 -0.73 3.26 -7.72
CA PRO A 18 -0.18 3.56 -9.03
C PRO A 18 -0.83 2.63 -10.08
N PRO A 19 -1.04 3.10 -11.31
CA PRO A 19 -1.58 2.25 -12.36
C PRO A 19 -0.60 1.14 -12.75
N CYS A 20 -1.15 -0.05 -13.01
CA CYS A 20 -0.40 -1.18 -13.56
C CYS A 20 -0.15 -0.96 -15.06
N ASN A 21 1.02 -0.43 -15.42
CA ASN A 21 1.39 -0.11 -16.80
C ASN A 21 2.19 -1.23 -17.50
N ASP A 22 2.03 -2.48 -17.06
CA ASP A 22 2.88 -3.61 -17.48
C ASP A 22 2.44 -4.30 -18.78
N THR A 23 1.39 -3.79 -19.46
CA THR A 23 0.95 -4.35 -20.74
C THR A 23 1.38 -3.45 -21.90
N PRO A 24 2.40 -3.85 -22.71
CA PRO A 24 2.72 -3.12 -23.92
C PRO A 24 1.53 -3.20 -24.89
N ASN A 25 1.06 -2.06 -25.39
CA ASN A 25 0.01 -1.95 -26.41
C ASN A 25 -1.42 -2.28 -25.93
N ASP A 26 -1.72 -2.13 -24.63
CA ASP A 26 -3.10 -1.84 -24.25
C ASP A 26 -3.36 -0.34 -24.46
N ASN A 27 -4.54 -0.03 -25.00
CA ASN A 27 -4.96 1.36 -25.23
C ASN A 27 -5.60 1.93 -23.95
N HIS A 28 -5.34 1.33 -22.77
CA HIS A 28 -5.87 1.80 -21.48
C HIS A 28 -4.97 2.92 -20.95
N HIS A 29 -4.86 3.98 -21.75
CA HIS A 29 -4.03 5.15 -21.48
C HIS A 29 -4.50 6.04 -20.32
N THR A 30 -5.42 5.60 -19.45
CA THR A 30 -6.12 6.52 -18.54
C THR A 30 -6.63 5.90 -17.24
N GLU A 31 -5.98 4.87 -16.68
CA GLU A 31 -6.18 4.63 -15.25
C GLU A 31 -5.21 5.55 -14.50
N GLY A 32 -5.71 6.72 -14.09
CA GLY A 32 -4.96 7.61 -13.21
C GLY A 32 -4.79 6.97 -11.83
N PRO A 33 -3.92 7.52 -10.96
CA PRO A 33 -3.81 7.02 -9.60
C PRO A 33 -5.18 7.03 -8.92
N GLU A 34 -5.60 5.87 -8.40
CA GLU A 34 -6.87 5.75 -7.69
C GLU A 34 -6.67 6.16 -6.23
N PRO A 35 -7.30 7.26 -5.78
CA PRO A 35 -7.21 7.68 -4.39
C PRO A 35 -7.97 6.68 -3.52
N THR A 36 -7.29 6.19 -2.49
CA THR A 36 -7.84 5.29 -1.50
C THR A 36 -7.53 5.80 -0.09
N THR A 37 -8.06 5.13 0.92
CA THR A 37 -7.80 5.43 2.32
C THR A 37 -6.90 4.38 2.92
N ALA A 38 -5.84 4.84 3.59
CA ALA A 38 -5.01 4.04 4.47
C ALA A 38 -5.55 4.11 5.90
N TYR A 39 -5.48 2.99 6.59
CA TYR A 39 -5.94 2.80 7.95
C TYR A 39 -4.84 2.16 8.79
N ALA A 40 -4.86 2.46 10.09
CA ALA A 40 -4.07 1.74 11.06
C ALA A 40 -4.56 0.29 11.17
N VAL A 41 -3.68 -0.58 11.65
CA VAL A 41 -4.06 -1.93 12.07
C VAL A 41 -4.01 -1.95 13.58
N ASP A 42 -5.12 -2.32 14.23
CA ASP A 42 -5.18 -2.31 15.70
C ASP A 42 -4.12 -3.23 16.29
N GLY A 43 -3.34 -2.69 17.24
CA GLY A 43 -2.27 -3.42 17.89
C GLY A 43 -0.94 -3.47 17.12
N LEU A 44 -0.84 -2.87 15.93
CA LEU A 44 0.41 -2.72 15.18
C LEU A 44 0.80 -1.24 15.03
N ASP A 45 2.11 -0.97 15.09
CA ASP A 45 2.64 0.35 14.74
C ASP A 45 2.42 0.57 13.22
N PRO A 46 1.79 1.69 12.80
CA PRO A 46 1.63 2.04 11.39
C PRO A 46 2.94 2.06 10.58
N ARG A 47 4.10 2.22 11.23
CA ARG A 47 5.42 2.13 10.60
C ARG A 47 5.82 0.71 10.21
N ILE A 48 5.19 -0.29 10.81
CA ILE A 48 5.42 -1.72 10.56
C ILE A 48 4.35 -2.25 9.62
N ALA A 49 3.09 -1.85 9.79
CA ALA A 49 2.02 -2.27 8.91
C ALA A 49 0.86 -1.27 8.83
N ILE A 50 0.27 -1.15 7.64
CA ILE A 50 -0.96 -0.39 7.39
C ILE A 50 -1.97 -1.24 6.62
N ALA A 51 -3.24 -0.91 6.76
CA ALA A 51 -4.31 -1.48 5.97
C ALA A 51 -4.73 -0.49 4.89
N VAL A 52 -4.82 -0.93 3.63
CA VAL A 52 -5.23 -0.08 2.50
C VAL A 52 -6.48 -0.66 1.88
N ARG A 53 -7.49 0.17 1.65
CA ARG A 53 -8.71 -0.27 0.95
C ARG A 53 -8.37 -0.50 -0.52
N TYR A 54 -8.48 -1.74 -0.99
CA TYR A 54 -8.21 -2.10 -2.39
C TYR A 54 -9.50 -2.03 -3.23
N THR A 55 -10.62 -2.50 -2.66
CA THR A 55 -11.95 -2.33 -3.26
C THR A 55 -12.96 -1.95 -2.17
N SER A 56 -14.24 -1.75 -2.53
CA SER A 56 -15.30 -1.50 -1.54
C SER A 56 -15.40 -2.60 -0.47
N GLU A 57 -15.04 -3.84 -0.82
CA GLU A 57 -15.18 -5.02 0.02
C GLU A 57 -13.83 -5.62 0.47
N GLN A 58 -12.71 -5.20 -0.13
CA GLN A 58 -11.39 -5.78 0.15
C GLN A 58 -10.44 -4.76 0.75
N VAL A 59 -9.78 -5.19 1.83
CA VAL A 59 -8.71 -4.44 2.50
C VAL A 59 -7.44 -5.27 2.40
N MET A 60 -6.37 -4.62 1.95
CA MET A 60 -5.04 -5.22 1.81
C MET A 60 -4.18 -4.82 2.99
N LEU A 61 -3.52 -5.79 3.62
CA LEU A 61 -2.51 -5.54 4.65
C LEU A 61 -1.16 -5.32 3.98
N LEU A 62 -0.59 -4.13 4.10
CA LEU A 62 0.78 -3.83 3.73
C LEU A 62 1.64 -3.88 4.99
N ALA A 63 2.54 -4.85 5.06
CA ALA A 63 3.52 -4.96 6.14
C ALA A 63 4.93 -4.71 5.59
N VAL A 64 5.68 -3.83 6.23
CA VAL A 64 7.09 -3.61 5.95
C VAL A 64 7.88 -4.73 6.64
N GLN A 65 8.43 -5.65 5.85
CA GLN A 65 9.41 -6.60 6.37
C GLN A 65 10.72 -5.86 6.59
N ALA A 66 11.07 -5.56 7.84
CA ALA A 66 12.42 -5.15 8.23
C ALA A 66 13.37 -6.36 8.09
N GLY A 67 13.71 -6.74 6.86
CA GLY A 67 14.41 -7.99 6.56
C GLY A 67 15.28 -7.96 5.31
N GLY A 68 15.62 -6.78 4.79
CA GLY A 68 16.52 -6.60 3.66
C GLY A 68 16.78 -5.11 3.41
N SER A 69 17.94 -4.80 2.83
CA SER A 69 18.28 -3.45 2.37
C SER A 69 17.12 -2.92 1.52
N LEU A 70 16.71 -1.67 1.75
CA LEU A 70 15.74 -1.02 0.89
C LEU A 70 16.30 -1.02 -0.55
N PRO A 71 15.45 -1.19 -1.58
CA PRO A 71 15.89 -0.94 -2.95
C PRO A 71 16.55 0.44 -3.03
N PRO A 72 17.64 0.60 -3.82
CA PRO A 72 18.40 1.84 -3.87
C PRO A 72 17.54 3.05 -4.24
N GLU A 73 16.46 2.86 -5.01
CA GLU A 73 15.47 3.88 -5.35
C GLU A 73 14.73 4.43 -4.12
N VAL A 74 14.54 3.63 -3.07
CA VAL A 74 13.86 4.02 -1.82
C VAL A 74 14.84 4.60 -0.81
N GLU A 75 16.10 4.13 -0.79
CA GLU A 75 17.14 4.71 0.07
C GLU A 75 17.39 6.19 -0.26
N ASP A 76 17.38 6.54 -1.55
CA ASP A 76 17.62 7.91 -2.03
C ASP A 76 16.58 8.91 -1.49
N LEU A 77 15.33 8.47 -1.28
CA LEU A 77 14.25 9.30 -0.73
C LEU A 77 14.43 9.63 0.77
N THR A 78 15.28 8.88 1.48
CA THR A 78 15.52 9.07 2.92
C THR A 78 16.76 9.91 3.23
N ARG A 79 17.58 10.23 2.22
CA ARG A 79 18.70 11.18 2.33
C ARG A 79 18.20 12.61 2.10
N HIS A 80 17.85 13.29 3.18
CA HIS A 80 17.77 14.76 3.22
C HIS A 80 18.85 15.29 4.16
#